data_AF-A0A9N9WD32-F1
#
_entry.id   AF-A0A9N9WD32-F1
#
_cell.length_a   1.000
_cell.length_b   1.000
_cell.length_c   1.000
_cell.angle_alpha   90.00
_cell.angle_beta   90.00
_cell.angle_gamma   90.00
#
_symmetry.space_group_name_H-M   'P 1'
#
loop_
_entity.id
_entity.type
_entity.pdbx_description
1 polymer ?
#
loop_
_entity_poly.entity_id
_entity_poly.type
_entity_poly.pdbx_seq_one_letter_code
_entity_poly.pdbx_strand_id
1 'polypeptide(L)'
;MFYGNNGSLMCLNDPNTHVAFVEMQDIRAQIRALGLQESSFRALCSNNSLAWSAGVVVPDDCLIAHVVDAEILTRRNDPHFNSLGSLLDSIEELFGYNVMTAEQLINFRVYSPFDGVSDLLFKDTTNGLTAPTLETGHQPARNYIEMFRHLDACTSSAPTTPAPGSAKRIYISFFTLAMMALTARMMAD
;
A
#
# COMPACT_ATOMS: atom_id res chain seq x y z
N MET A 1 4.04 24.13 -15.36
CA MET A 1 3.46 23.42 -14.20
C MET A 1 4.34 22.21 -13.97
N PHE A 2 4.91 22.07 -12.77
CA PHE A 2 5.76 20.93 -12.41
C PHE A 2 4.87 19.80 -11.89
N TYR A 3 4.89 18.64 -12.56
CA TYR A 3 4.09 17.47 -12.19
C TYR A 3 4.86 16.18 -12.42
N GLY A 4 4.62 15.20 -11.54
CA GLY A 4 5.31 13.92 -11.53
C GLY A 4 6.82 14.05 -11.28
N ASN A 5 7.53 12.93 -11.37
CA ASN A 5 8.96 12.89 -11.09
C ASN A 5 9.78 13.85 -11.96
N ASN A 6 9.51 13.89 -13.27
CA ASN A 6 10.19 14.79 -14.21
C ASN A 6 9.95 16.26 -13.87
N GLY A 7 8.71 16.64 -13.53
CA GLY A 7 8.40 18.00 -13.13
C GLY A 7 9.09 18.38 -11.82
N SER A 8 9.11 17.48 -10.84
CA SER A 8 9.82 17.68 -9.57
C SER A 8 11.32 17.89 -9.78
N LEU A 9 11.95 17.10 -10.65
CA LEU A 9 13.37 17.27 -11.02
C LEU A 9 13.64 18.59 -11.73
N MET A 10 12.77 18.99 -12.67
CA MET A 10 12.89 20.29 -13.33
C MET A 10 12.72 21.45 -12.34
N CYS A 11 11.80 21.32 -11.38
CA CYS A 11 11.59 22.30 -10.31
C CYS A 11 12.84 22.44 -9.43
N LEU A 12 13.48 21.31 -9.09
CA LEU A 12 14.72 21.27 -8.30
C LEU A 12 15.92 21.87 -9.04
N ASN A 13 15.89 21.91 -10.37
CA ASN A 13 16.94 22.54 -11.17
C ASN A 13 16.85 24.08 -11.18
N ASP A 14 15.80 24.67 -10.61
CA ASP A 14 15.74 26.12 -10.36
C ASP A 14 16.61 26.46 -9.13
N PRO A 15 17.52 27.46 -9.22
CA PRO A 15 18.38 27.84 -8.10
C PRO A 15 17.63 28.35 -6.86
N ASN A 16 16.35 28.69 -6.97
CA ASN A 16 15.51 29.11 -5.84
C ASN A 16 14.79 27.94 -5.14
N THR A 17 14.91 26.73 -5.69
CA THR A 17 14.32 25.51 -5.12
C THR A 17 15.41 24.71 -4.39
N HIS A 18 15.10 24.23 -3.20
CA HIS A 18 16.08 23.57 -2.33
C HIS A 18 15.83 22.07 -2.13
N VAL A 19 14.59 21.61 -2.34
CA VAL A 19 14.20 20.22 -2.10
C VAL A 19 13.10 19.81 -3.08
N ALA A 20 13.13 18.55 -3.51
CA ALA A 20 12.04 17.92 -4.23
C ALA A 20 11.85 16.48 -3.75
N PHE A 21 10.60 16.05 -3.71
CA PHE A 21 10.24 14.67 -3.39
C PHE A 21 10.04 13.92 -4.70
N VAL A 22 10.79 12.84 -4.86
CA VAL A 22 10.84 12.04 -6.08
C VAL A 22 10.83 10.56 -5.72
N GLU A 23 10.31 9.75 -6.62
CA GLU A 23 10.44 8.31 -6.60
C GLU A 23 11.78 7.90 -7.22
N MET A 24 12.45 6.89 -6.66
CA MET A 24 13.76 6.47 -7.15
C MET A 24 13.70 5.51 -8.34
N GLN A 25 12.54 4.91 -8.60
CA GLN A 25 12.33 4.06 -9.77
C GLN A 25 12.59 4.87 -11.05
N ASP A 26 13.47 4.33 -11.91
CA ASP A 26 13.88 4.92 -13.19
C ASP A 26 14.46 6.35 -13.14
N ILE A 27 14.87 6.83 -11.96
CA ILE A 27 15.34 8.22 -11.76
C ILE A 27 16.51 8.59 -12.69
N ARG A 28 17.40 7.63 -12.99
CA ARG A 28 18.55 7.85 -13.88
C ARG A 28 18.11 8.08 -15.32
N ALA A 29 17.12 7.33 -15.79
CA ALA A 29 16.56 7.50 -17.13
C ALA A 29 15.88 8.86 -17.26
N GLN A 30 15.14 9.26 -16.23
CA GLN A 30 14.45 10.54 -16.16
C GLN A 30 15.42 11.74 -16.13
N ILE A 31 16.46 11.70 -15.29
CA ILE A 31 17.50 12.74 -15.26
C ILE A 31 18.18 12.90 -16.63
N ARG A 32 18.52 11.79 -17.28
CA ARG A 32 19.13 11.79 -18.62
C ARG A 32 18.19 12.38 -19.67
N ALA A 33 16.91 12.01 -19.63
CA ALA A 33 15.90 12.55 -20.54
C ALA A 33 15.72 14.07 -20.40
N LEU A 34 15.94 14.60 -19.20
CA LEU A 34 15.89 16.05 -18.92
C LEU A 34 17.22 16.77 -19.23
N GLY A 35 18.28 16.06 -19.63
CA GLY A 35 19.61 16.64 -19.86
C GLY A 35 20.29 17.14 -18.59
N LEU A 36 19.88 16.63 -17.42
CA LEU A 36 20.41 17.03 -16.13
C LEU A 36 21.60 16.16 -15.73
N GLN A 37 22.50 16.69 -14.90
CA GLN A 37 23.64 15.94 -14.40
C GLN A 37 23.29 15.28 -13.06
N GLU A 38 23.46 13.96 -12.96
CA GLU A 38 23.17 13.19 -11.73
C GLU A 38 23.89 13.79 -10.50
N SER A 39 25.15 14.24 -10.67
CA SER A 39 25.97 14.80 -9.59
C SER A 39 25.52 16.16 -9.08
N SER A 40 24.58 16.84 -9.76
CA SER A 40 23.99 18.10 -9.30
C SER A 40 23.00 17.89 -8.14
N PHE A 41 22.63 16.65 -7.86
CA PHE A 41 21.68 16.29 -6.81
C PHE A 41 22.35 15.49 -5.71
N ARG A 42 21.75 15.50 -4.52
CA ARG A 42 22.14 14.64 -3.40
C ARG A 42 20.90 14.33 -2.58
N ALA A 43 20.72 13.07 -2.22
CA ALA A 43 19.60 12.66 -1.39
C ALA A 43 19.77 13.14 0.07
N LEU A 44 18.65 13.55 0.65
CA LEU A 44 18.49 13.78 2.09
C LEU A 44 17.93 12.49 2.70
N CYS A 45 18.66 11.90 3.63
CA CYS A 45 18.29 10.66 4.28
C CYS A 45 17.27 10.90 5.40
N SER A 46 16.49 9.86 5.72
CA SER A 46 15.47 9.87 6.80
C SER A 46 16.02 10.23 8.19
N ASN A 47 17.32 10.04 8.42
CA ASN A 47 18.03 10.41 9.65
C ASN A 47 18.54 11.87 9.67
N ASN A 48 18.04 12.74 8.79
CA ASN A 48 18.46 14.14 8.60
C ASN A 48 19.92 14.34 8.18
N SER A 49 20.59 13.28 7.70
CA SER A 49 21.91 13.37 7.09
C SER A 49 21.81 13.43 5.56
N LEU A 50 22.89 13.83 4.90
CA LEU A 50 22.99 13.75 3.45
C LEU A 50 23.60 12.41 3.04
N ALA A 51 23.15 11.86 1.91
CA ALA A 51 23.79 10.70 1.31
C ALA A 51 25.31 10.94 1.13
N TRP A 52 26.10 9.89 1.36
CA TRP A 52 27.57 9.96 1.33
C TRP A 52 28.12 10.54 0.02
N SER A 53 27.52 10.16 -1.11
CA SER A 53 27.88 10.66 -2.44
C SER A 53 26.78 11.54 -3.03
N ALA A 54 27.19 12.58 -3.78
CA ALA A 54 26.29 13.24 -4.72
C ALA A 54 25.91 12.26 -5.84
N GLY A 55 24.73 12.45 -6.42
CA GLY A 55 24.13 11.51 -7.37
C GLY A 55 22.73 11.07 -6.94
N VAL A 56 22.22 10.12 -7.73
CA VAL A 56 20.91 9.46 -7.53
C VAL A 56 21.04 7.97 -7.27
N VAL A 57 22.23 7.51 -6.89
CA VAL A 57 22.42 6.18 -6.31
C VAL A 57 22.23 6.33 -4.81
N VAL A 58 21.03 6.03 -4.34
CA VAL A 58 20.63 6.21 -2.95
C VAL A 58 20.45 4.83 -2.34
N PRO A 59 21.17 4.49 -1.25
CA PRO A 59 20.99 3.21 -0.58
C PRO A 59 19.62 3.16 0.12
N ASP A 60 19.07 1.97 0.30
CA ASP A 60 17.71 1.79 0.84
C ASP A 60 17.55 2.39 2.24
N ASP A 61 18.60 2.37 3.07
CA ASP A 61 18.61 2.96 4.41
C ASP A 61 18.59 4.50 4.43
N CYS A 62 18.83 5.13 3.27
CA CYS A 62 18.72 6.58 3.08
C CYS A 62 17.37 6.99 2.48
N LEU A 63 16.53 6.05 2.03
CA LEU A 63 15.19 6.39 1.52
C LEU A 63 14.31 6.93 2.66
N ILE A 64 13.45 7.90 2.33
CA ILE A 64 12.50 8.47 3.30
C ILE A 64 11.39 7.46 3.62
N ALA A 65 10.92 6.73 2.60
CA ALA A 65 9.95 5.66 2.76
C ALA A 65 10.01 4.73 1.54
N HIS A 66 9.61 3.47 1.75
CA HIS A 66 9.18 2.59 0.68
C HIS A 66 7.67 2.70 0.52
N VAL A 67 7.20 2.75 -0.72
CA VAL A 67 5.78 2.87 -1.07
C VAL A 67 5.29 1.60 -1.76
N VAL A 68 3.96 1.42 -1.82
CA VAL A 68 3.33 0.35 -2.58
C VAL A 68 3.04 0.84 -4.00
N ASP A 69 3.30 -0.01 -4.99
CA ASP A 69 3.19 0.35 -6.42
C ASP A 69 1.76 0.28 -6.96
N ALA A 70 0.87 -0.39 -6.24
CA ALA A 70 -0.55 -0.56 -6.55
C ALA A 70 -1.31 -1.00 -5.30
N GLU A 71 -2.62 -0.74 -5.29
CA GLU A 71 -3.51 -1.13 -4.20
C GLU A 71 -4.89 -1.52 -4.73
N ILE A 72 -5.61 -2.34 -3.95
CA ILE A 72 -7.00 -2.67 -4.21
C ILE A 72 -7.86 -1.76 -3.34
N LEU A 73 -8.69 -0.95 -3.99
CA LEU A 73 -9.57 0.00 -3.33
C LEU A 73 -11.00 -0.53 -3.23
N THR A 74 -11.64 -0.23 -2.10
CA THR A 74 -13.05 -0.52 -1.86
C THR A 74 -13.75 0.69 -1.26
N ARG A 75 -15.07 0.63 -1.14
CA ARG A 75 -15.82 1.68 -0.46
C ARG A 75 -15.54 1.62 1.04
N ARG A 76 -15.39 2.77 1.69
CA ARG A 76 -15.09 2.89 3.14
C ARG A 76 -16.00 2.07 4.06
N ASN A 77 -17.27 1.91 3.68
CA ASN A 77 -18.28 1.15 4.42
C ASN A 77 -18.84 -0.01 3.58
N ASP A 78 -18.01 -0.66 2.77
CA ASP A 78 -18.47 -1.77 1.95
C ASP A 78 -18.92 -2.95 2.85
N PRO A 79 -20.20 -3.39 2.78
CA PRO A 79 -20.68 -4.50 3.60
C PRO A 79 -19.97 -5.82 3.31
N HIS A 80 -19.29 -5.93 2.16
CA HIS A 80 -18.58 -7.12 1.74
C HIS A 80 -17.07 -7.05 1.98
N PHE A 81 -16.56 -6.06 2.72
CA PHE A 81 -15.12 -5.90 2.95
C PHE A 81 -14.42 -7.19 3.43
N ASN A 82 -15.00 -7.87 4.44
CA ASN A 82 -14.45 -9.13 4.93
C ASN A 82 -14.52 -10.25 3.89
N SER A 83 -15.63 -10.33 3.15
CA SER A 83 -15.81 -11.32 2.09
C SER A 83 -14.84 -11.10 0.94
N LEU A 84 -14.54 -9.85 0.60
CA LEU A 84 -13.53 -9.51 -0.40
C LEU A 84 -12.14 -9.92 0.06
N GLY A 85 -11.78 -9.67 1.32
CA GLY A 85 -10.52 -10.13 1.89
C GLY A 85 -10.35 -11.65 1.73
N SER A 86 -11.34 -12.42 2.17
CA SER A 86 -11.30 -13.89 2.03
C SER A 86 -11.28 -14.37 0.58
N LEU A 87 -11.95 -13.66 -0.34
CA LEU A 87 -11.89 -13.95 -1.78
C LEU A 87 -10.47 -13.73 -2.32
N LEU A 88 -9.85 -12.61 -1.98
CA LEU A 88 -8.50 -12.27 -2.43
C LEU A 88 -7.47 -13.26 -1.86
N ASP A 89 -7.60 -13.66 -0.60
CA ASP A 89 -6.77 -14.70 0.01
C ASP A 89 -6.90 -16.03 -0.75
N SER A 90 -8.13 -16.41 -1.11
CA SER A 90 -8.39 -17.64 -1.89
C SER A 90 -7.80 -17.56 -3.30
N ILE A 91 -7.85 -16.40 -3.94
CA ILE A 91 -7.24 -16.19 -5.26
C ILE A 91 -5.72 -16.28 -5.18
N GLU A 92 -5.10 -15.70 -4.14
CA GLU A 92 -3.66 -15.78 -3.91
C GLU A 92 -3.21 -17.24 -3.71
N GLU A 93 -3.94 -18.00 -2.90
CA GLU A 93 -3.63 -19.41 -2.61
C GLU A 93 -3.75 -20.30 -3.85
N LEU A 94 -4.78 -20.08 -4.69
CA LEU A 94 -5.10 -20.96 -5.82
C LEU A 94 -4.41 -20.56 -7.12
N PHE A 95 -4.17 -19.25 -7.33
CA PHE A 95 -3.74 -18.69 -8.61
C PHE A 95 -2.62 -17.65 -8.50
N GLY A 96 -2.09 -17.40 -7.29
CA GLY A 96 -1.03 -16.43 -7.04
C GLY A 96 0.33 -16.79 -7.64
N TYR A 97 1.34 -16.01 -7.26
CA TYR A 97 2.70 -16.11 -7.83
C TYR A 97 3.36 -17.47 -7.54
N ASN A 98 3.27 -17.94 -6.29
CA ASN A 98 4.01 -19.11 -5.80
C ASN A 98 3.30 -20.45 -6.04
N VAL A 99 2.18 -20.48 -6.77
CA VAL A 99 1.42 -21.72 -6.95
C VAL A 99 2.18 -22.74 -7.80
N MET A 100 2.25 -23.97 -7.29
CA MET A 100 2.88 -25.09 -7.98
C MET A 100 1.98 -25.55 -9.15
N THR A 101 2.52 -25.50 -10.37
CA THR A 101 1.79 -25.85 -11.60
C THR A 101 1.32 -27.29 -11.66
N ALA A 102 1.93 -28.19 -10.89
CA ALA A 102 1.57 -29.60 -10.86
C ALA A 102 0.20 -29.87 -10.21
N GLU A 103 -0.30 -28.96 -9.38
CA GLU A 103 -1.57 -29.12 -8.65
C GLU A 103 -2.74 -28.36 -9.31
N GLN A 104 -2.46 -27.53 -10.31
CA GLN A 104 -3.47 -26.72 -10.97
C GLN A 104 -4.15 -27.46 -12.12
N LEU A 105 -5.46 -27.70 -12.00
CA LEU A 105 -6.29 -28.24 -13.10
C LEU A 105 -6.45 -27.24 -14.26
N ILE A 106 -6.23 -25.94 -13.99
CA ILE A 106 -6.31 -24.85 -14.95
C ILE A 106 -4.98 -24.11 -14.90
N ASN A 107 -4.30 -23.99 -16.04
CA ASN A 107 -3.08 -23.19 -16.16
C ASN A 107 -3.43 -21.70 -16.16
N PHE A 108 -3.79 -21.18 -14.98
CA PHE A 108 -4.14 -19.79 -14.75
C PHE A 108 -3.31 -19.24 -13.60
N ARG A 109 -2.69 -18.08 -13.84
CA ARG A 109 -1.91 -17.31 -12.87
C ARG A 109 -2.43 -15.88 -12.90
N VAL A 110 -2.91 -15.39 -11.76
CA VAL A 110 -3.63 -14.12 -11.69
C VAL A 110 -2.73 -12.90 -11.96
N TYR A 111 -1.41 -13.05 -11.77
CA TYR A 111 -0.40 -12.02 -12.03
C TYR A 111 0.34 -12.21 -13.36
N SER A 112 -0.15 -13.06 -14.26
CA SER A 112 0.52 -13.31 -15.54
C SER A 112 -0.24 -12.67 -16.71
N PRO A 113 0.46 -12.32 -17.79
CA PRO A 113 -0.17 -11.87 -19.02
C PRO A 113 -1.22 -12.87 -19.52
N PHE A 114 -2.32 -12.36 -20.06
CA PHE A 114 -3.33 -13.17 -20.72
C PHE A 114 -3.44 -12.77 -22.19
N ASP A 115 -3.33 -13.75 -23.09
CA ASP A 115 -3.39 -13.56 -24.55
C ASP A 115 -2.43 -12.48 -25.07
N GLY A 116 -1.21 -12.46 -24.53
CA GLY A 116 -0.17 -11.49 -24.89
C GLY A 116 -0.39 -10.07 -24.33
N VAL A 117 -1.43 -9.86 -23.52
CA VAL A 117 -1.70 -8.58 -22.85
C VAL A 117 -1.20 -8.64 -21.42
N SER A 118 -0.23 -7.77 -21.11
CA SER A 118 0.37 -7.58 -19.79
C SER A 118 -0.49 -6.71 -18.87
N ASP A 119 -0.22 -6.81 -17.56
CA ASP A 119 -0.76 -5.96 -16.50
C ASP A 119 -2.31 -5.95 -16.43
N LEU A 120 -2.92 -7.11 -16.69
CA LEU A 120 -4.37 -7.28 -16.62
C LEU A 120 -4.85 -7.51 -15.19
N LEU A 121 -5.63 -6.57 -14.65
CA LEU A 121 -6.11 -6.48 -13.26
C LEU A 121 -4.99 -6.20 -12.25
N PHE A 122 -3.87 -6.91 -12.35
CA PHE A 122 -2.68 -6.77 -11.53
C PHE A 122 -1.45 -6.60 -12.42
N LYS A 123 -0.40 -5.97 -11.88
CA LYS A 123 0.88 -5.88 -12.60
C LYS A 123 1.50 -7.26 -12.75
N ASP A 124 2.19 -7.50 -13.87
CA ASP A 124 2.91 -8.76 -14.11
C ASP A 124 4.02 -9.00 -13.07
N THR A 125 4.49 -7.90 -12.45
CA THR A 125 5.51 -7.92 -11.40
C THR A 125 4.96 -8.17 -10.00
N THR A 126 3.64 -8.36 -9.84
CA THR A 126 3.04 -8.61 -8.53
C THR A 126 3.46 -9.97 -7.98
N ASN A 127 4.00 -9.98 -6.77
CA ASN A 127 4.49 -11.18 -6.07
C ASN A 127 3.55 -11.66 -4.95
N GLY A 128 2.46 -10.93 -4.70
CA GLY A 128 1.39 -11.30 -3.78
C GLY A 128 0.59 -10.11 -3.26
N LEU A 129 -0.46 -10.40 -2.50
CA LEU A 129 -1.27 -9.40 -1.81
C LEU A 129 -0.91 -9.32 -0.33
N THR A 130 -1.00 -8.14 0.25
CA THR A 130 -0.82 -7.95 1.69
C THR A 130 -1.95 -7.10 2.25
N ALA A 131 -2.47 -7.51 3.40
CA ALA A 131 -3.51 -6.74 4.08
C ALA A 131 -2.94 -5.39 4.56
N PRO A 132 -3.71 -4.29 4.45
CA PRO A 132 -3.31 -3.00 4.97
C PRO A 132 -3.50 -2.95 6.50
N THR A 133 -2.63 -3.66 7.23
CA THR A 133 -2.56 -3.62 8.71
C THR A 133 -1.19 -3.19 9.21
N LEU A 134 -1.12 -2.53 10.37
CA LEU A 134 0.15 -2.19 11.04
C LEU A 134 0.94 -3.43 11.50
N GLU A 135 0.26 -4.56 11.63
CA GLU A 135 0.85 -5.84 12.05
C GLU A 135 1.50 -6.62 10.89
N THR A 136 1.35 -6.16 9.63
CA THR A 136 1.94 -6.85 8.48
C THR A 136 3.46 -6.84 8.56
N GLY A 137 4.12 -7.93 8.13
CA GLY A 137 5.57 -8.00 7.96
C GLY A 137 6.10 -7.13 6.81
N HIS A 138 5.24 -6.67 5.91
CA HIS A 138 5.61 -5.90 4.71
C HIS A 138 5.78 -4.40 5.01
N GLN A 139 7.03 -3.91 5.02
CA GLN A 139 7.36 -2.51 5.36
C GLN A 139 6.62 -1.46 4.51
N PRO A 140 6.51 -1.59 3.18
CA PRO A 140 5.78 -0.60 2.36
C PRO A 140 4.31 -0.46 2.76
N ALA A 141 3.65 -1.58 3.10
CA ALA A 141 2.25 -1.53 3.55
C ALA A 141 2.11 -0.86 4.93
N ARG A 142 3.06 -1.09 5.85
CA ARG A 142 3.09 -0.35 7.13
C ARG A 142 3.28 1.15 6.90
N ASN A 143 4.23 1.55 6.05
CA ASN A 143 4.49 2.96 5.71
C ASN A 143 3.23 3.64 5.17
N TYR A 144 2.48 2.95 4.31
CA TYR A 144 1.27 3.47 3.70
C TYR A 144 0.15 3.75 4.70
N ILE A 145 -0.10 2.83 5.64
CA ILE A 145 -1.14 3.02 6.67
C ILE A 145 -0.72 4.11 7.66
N GLU A 146 0.56 4.14 8.02
CA GLU A 146 1.10 5.15 8.92
C GLU A 146 1.01 6.56 8.32
N MET A 147 1.19 6.68 7.00
CA MET A 147 0.94 7.92 6.27
C MET A 147 -0.50 8.40 6.47
N PHE A 148 -1.51 7.56 6.28
CA PHE A 148 -2.91 7.96 6.51
C PHE A 148 -3.17 8.34 7.97
N ARG A 149 -2.60 7.59 8.92
CA ARG A 149 -2.72 7.93 10.35
C ARG A 149 -2.18 9.32 10.66
N HIS A 150 -1.05 9.70 10.04
CA HIS A 150 -0.47 11.05 10.18
C HIS A 150 -1.28 12.11 9.45
N LEU A 151 -1.78 11.84 8.25
CA LEU A 151 -2.64 12.76 7.51
C LEU A 151 -3.96 13.03 8.24
N ASP A 152 -4.58 12.01 8.81
CA ASP A 152 -5.77 12.15 9.65
C ASP A 152 -5.47 13.06 10.85
N ALA A 153 -4.30 12.93 11.49
CA ALA A 153 -3.89 13.79 12.59
C ALA A 153 -3.64 15.26 12.17
N CYS A 154 -3.09 15.50 10.98
CA CYS A 154 -2.86 16.85 10.46
C CYS A 154 -4.15 17.53 9.99
N THR A 155 -5.11 16.77 9.45
CA THR A 155 -6.37 17.29 8.91
C THR A 155 -7.45 17.46 9.98
N SER A 156 -7.32 16.81 11.14
CA SER A 156 -8.29 16.88 12.23
C SER A 156 -8.11 18.12 13.12
N SER A 157 -8.27 19.30 12.51
CA SER A 157 -8.81 20.48 13.21
C SER A 157 -10.34 20.43 13.25
N ALA A 158 -10.91 19.33 13.78
CA ALA A 158 -12.28 19.21 14.31
C ALA A 158 -12.50 17.75 14.78
N PRO A 159 -12.79 17.49 16.07
CA PRO A 159 -12.99 16.13 16.56
C PRO A 159 -14.40 15.65 16.22
N THR A 160 -14.58 14.97 15.07
CA THR A 160 -15.80 14.19 14.81
C THR A 160 -15.53 12.97 13.94
N THR A 161 -14.75 11.99 14.41
CA THR A 161 -15.04 10.54 14.20
C THR A 161 -14.02 9.65 14.91
N PRO A 162 -14.41 8.43 15.33
CA PRO A 162 -13.58 7.54 16.14
C PRO A 162 -12.48 6.87 15.32
N ALA A 163 -11.35 6.62 15.99
CA ALA A 163 -10.13 6.05 15.45
C ALA A 163 -10.32 4.70 14.71
N PRO A 164 -9.57 4.45 13.62
CA PRO A 164 -9.50 3.15 12.98
C PRO A 164 -8.69 2.19 13.87
N GLY A 165 -9.23 0.99 14.12
CA GLY A 165 -8.56 -0.04 14.94
C GLY A 165 -9.39 -0.62 16.09
N SER A 166 -10.60 -0.10 16.36
CA SER A 166 -11.51 -0.76 17.31
C SER A 166 -12.42 -1.78 16.60
N ALA A 167 -11.83 -2.85 16.08
CA ALA A 167 -12.58 -4.09 15.90
C ALA A 167 -12.93 -4.62 17.30
N LYS A 168 -14.02 -4.10 17.91
CA LYS A 168 -14.61 -4.75 19.07
C LYS A 168 -15.12 -6.11 18.58
N ARG A 169 -14.36 -7.17 18.84
CA ARG A 169 -14.87 -8.55 18.81
C ARG A 169 -16.20 -8.53 19.55
N ILE A 170 -17.30 -8.72 18.83
CA ILE A 170 -18.66 -8.60 19.34
C ILE A 170 -18.92 -9.82 20.24
N TYR A 171 -18.46 -9.77 21.49
CA TYR A 171 -18.88 -10.69 22.56
C TYR A 171 -20.38 -10.53 22.90
N ILE A 172 -21.02 -9.47 22.38
CA ILE A 172 -22.44 -9.19 22.56
C ILE A 172 -23.30 -10.24 21.83
N SER A 173 -22.78 -10.93 20.81
CA SER A 173 -23.58 -11.87 20.02
C SER A 173 -23.87 -13.21 20.72
N PHE A 174 -23.02 -13.63 21.67
CA PHE A 174 -23.29 -14.85 22.44
C PHE A 174 -24.23 -14.59 23.61
N PHE A 175 -24.13 -13.42 24.26
CA PHE A 175 -24.98 -13.08 25.40
C PHE A 175 -26.42 -12.79 24.97
N THR A 176 -26.62 -12.14 23.82
CA THR A 176 -27.96 -11.92 23.25
C THR A 176 -28.60 -13.22 22.79
N LEU A 177 -27.83 -14.14 22.21
CA LEU A 177 -28.33 -15.44 21.77
C LEU A 177 -28.68 -16.36 22.96
N ALA A 178 -27.89 -16.32 24.04
CA ALA A 178 -28.19 -17.02 25.29
C ALA A 178 -29.43 -16.43 26.01
N MET A 179 -29.56 -15.10 26.04
CA MET A 179 -30.75 -14.44 26.60
C MET A 179 -32.02 -14.73 25.80
N MET A 180 -31.96 -14.71 24.47
CA MET A 180 -33.11 -15.07 23.63
C MET A 180 -33.51 -16.55 23.78
N ALA A 181 -32.55 -17.45 23.98
CA ALA A 181 -32.85 -18.86 24.25
C ALA A 181 -33.51 -19.07 25.64
N LEU A 182 -33.13 -18.26 26.63
CA LEU A 182 -33.72 -18.29 27.98
C LEU A 182 -35.15 -17.72 28.00
N THR A 183 -35.40 -16.60 27.31
CA THR A 183 -36.76 -16.02 27.24
C THR A 183 -37.71 -16.90 26.43
N ALA A 184 -37.23 -17.55 25.36
CA ALA A 184 -38.04 -18.49 24.59
C ALA A 184 -38.47 -19.72 25.40
N ARG A 185 -37.64 -20.20 26.34
CA ARG A 185 -38.03 -21.28 27.26
C ARG A 185 -39.04 -20.83 28.32
N MET A 186 -38.89 -19.63 28.87
CA MET A 186 -39.82 -19.12 29.89
C MET A 186 -41.21 -18.76 29.36
N MET A 187 -41.39 -18.65 28.04
CA MET A 187 -42.70 -18.43 27.41
C MET A 187 -43.37 -19.72 26.93
N ALA A 188 -42.71 -20.87 27.07
CA ALA A 188 -43.18 -22.18 26.61
C ALA A 188 -43.69 -23.09 27.75
N ASP A 189 -43.65 -22.61 29.00
CA ASP A 189 -44.29 -23.19 30.19
C ASP A 189 -45.49 -22.31 30.61
#